data_AF-A0A8X7VML9-F1
#
_entry.id   AF-A0A8X7VML9-F1
#
_cell.length_a   1.000
_cell.length_b   1.000
_cell.length_c   1.000
_cell.angle_alpha   90.00
_cell.angle_beta   90.00
_cell.angle_gamma   90.00
#
_symmetry.space_group_name_H-M   'P 1'
#
loop_
_entity.id
_entity.type
_entity.pdbx_description
1 polymer ?
#
loop_
_entity_poly.entity_id
_entity_poly.type
_entity_poly.pdbx_seq_one_letter_code
_entity_poly.pdbx_strand_id
1 'polypeptide(L)'
;MISLEINVLDPSPPLELRFSQVFGERSAGEEVHEVDVISAIQFDNSGDHLATGDRGGRVVLFERTDAKNSSGARKDLEETDYPLRHPEFRYKTEFQSHDPEFDYLKSLEIEEKINKIRWCQTANGALFLLSTNDKTIKFWKVRRSESPGVDGNSNALDYTTKLLHLAWHPKASLVACAAGNSLYMYYA
;
A
#
# COMPACT_ATOMS: atom_id res chain seq x y z
N MET A 1 -40.13 -32.67 -29.29
CA MET A 1 -40.38 -32.24 -27.90
C MET A 1 -39.20 -31.35 -27.52
N ILE A 2 -39.51 -30.18 -26.98
CA ILE A 2 -38.73 -28.92 -26.98
C ILE A 2 -37.29 -29.10 -26.43
N SER A 3 -36.28 -28.67 -27.19
CA SER A 3 -34.96 -28.30 -26.64
C SER A 3 -35.01 -26.82 -26.28
N LEU A 4 -34.84 -26.50 -24.99
CA LEU A 4 -34.76 -25.14 -24.48
C LEU A 4 -33.38 -24.56 -24.81
N GLU A 5 -33.32 -23.56 -25.68
CA GLU A 5 -32.17 -22.66 -25.78
C GLU A 5 -32.12 -21.79 -24.52
N ILE A 6 -31.08 -21.96 -23.71
CA ILE A 6 -30.74 -21.01 -22.66
C ILE A 6 -29.82 -19.98 -23.33
N ASN A 7 -30.37 -18.80 -23.60
CA ASN A 7 -29.60 -17.61 -23.95
C ASN A 7 -28.69 -17.25 -22.76
N VAL A 8 -27.40 -17.55 -22.85
CA VAL A 8 -26.38 -16.93 -22.00
C VAL A 8 -25.72 -15.83 -22.83
N LEU A 9 -26.33 -14.64 -22.80
CA LEU A 9 -25.74 -13.42 -23.35
C LEU A 9 -24.92 -12.74 -22.26
N ASP A 10 -23.63 -13.02 -22.20
CA ASP A 10 -22.63 -12.01 -21.85
C ASP A 10 -21.24 -12.37 -22.41
N PRO A 11 -20.91 -11.98 -23.64
CA PRO A 11 -19.54 -12.06 -24.15
C PRO A 11 -18.79 -10.80 -23.71
N SER A 12 -18.48 -10.66 -22.43
CA SER A 12 -17.47 -9.66 -22.05
C SER A 12 -16.17 -10.01 -22.79
N PRO A 13 -15.54 -9.06 -23.51
CA PRO A 13 -14.29 -9.32 -24.20
C PRO A 13 -13.25 -9.80 -23.19
N PRO A 14 -12.41 -10.78 -23.55
CA PRO A 14 -11.39 -11.31 -22.65
C PRO A 14 -10.48 -10.16 -22.17
N LEU A 15 -10.16 -10.17 -20.87
CA LEU A 15 -9.28 -9.20 -20.25
C LEU A 15 -7.92 -9.20 -20.96
N GLU A 16 -7.62 -8.15 -21.71
CA GLU A 16 -6.32 -7.97 -22.39
C GLU A 16 -5.35 -7.27 -21.43
N LEU A 17 -4.47 -8.05 -20.81
CA LEU A 17 -3.42 -7.52 -19.94
C LEU A 17 -2.32 -6.88 -20.80
N ARG A 18 -2.18 -5.56 -20.71
CA ARG A 18 -1.09 -4.80 -21.33
C ARG A 18 -0.06 -4.40 -20.28
N PHE A 19 1.21 -4.56 -20.61
CA PHE A 19 2.29 -4.01 -19.79
C PHE A 19 2.12 -2.49 -19.67
N SER A 20 2.27 -1.98 -18.45
CA SER A 20 2.14 -0.55 -18.14
C SER A 20 3.43 0.00 -17.53
N GLN A 21 3.85 -0.54 -16.38
CA GLN A 21 4.98 0.00 -15.63
C GLN A 21 5.73 -1.10 -14.86
N VAL A 22 7.04 -0.90 -14.69
CA VAL A 22 7.91 -1.72 -13.84
C VAL A 22 8.68 -0.81 -12.87
N PHE A 23 8.89 -1.28 -11.65
CA PHE A 23 9.74 -0.63 -10.64
C PHE A 23 10.76 -1.64 -10.12
N GLY A 24 11.96 -1.15 -9.75
CA GLY A 24 13.03 -2.03 -9.26
C GLY A 24 13.68 -2.87 -10.35
N GLU A 25 13.68 -2.38 -11.59
CA GLU A 25 14.38 -3.04 -12.70
C GLU A 25 15.88 -3.13 -12.39
N ARG A 26 16.41 -4.35 -12.43
CA ARG A 26 17.82 -4.64 -12.09
C ARG A 26 18.66 -4.75 -13.36
N SER A 27 19.96 -4.53 -13.22
CA SER A 27 20.90 -4.78 -14.31
C SER A 27 20.99 -6.28 -14.61
N ALA A 28 21.22 -6.64 -15.88
CA ALA A 28 21.37 -8.04 -16.27
C ALA A 28 22.54 -8.69 -15.52
N GLY A 29 22.27 -9.77 -14.79
CA GLY A 29 23.27 -10.52 -14.01
C GLY A 29 23.31 -10.17 -12.51
N GLU A 30 22.48 -9.24 -12.04
CA GLU A 30 22.32 -8.96 -10.61
C GLU A 30 21.39 -10.00 -9.96
N GLU A 31 21.87 -10.69 -8.92
CA GLU A 31 21.04 -11.63 -8.16
C GLU A 31 20.02 -10.87 -7.31
N VAL A 32 18.81 -11.44 -7.20
CA VAL A 32 17.77 -10.90 -6.31
C VAL A 32 18.08 -11.28 -4.89
N HIS A 33 18.45 -10.30 -4.05
CA HIS A 33 18.60 -10.53 -2.61
C HIS A 33 17.25 -10.92 -2.00
N GLU A 34 17.26 -11.94 -1.14
CA GLU A 34 16.03 -12.46 -0.52
C GLU A 34 15.26 -11.38 0.25
N VAL A 35 15.98 -10.49 0.94
CA VAL A 35 15.41 -9.35 1.69
C VAL A 35 14.68 -8.34 0.80
N ASP A 36 15.02 -8.25 -0.49
CA ASP A 36 14.37 -7.34 -1.44
C ASP A 36 13.13 -7.96 -2.11
N VAL A 37 12.83 -9.24 -1.85
CA VAL A 37 11.68 -9.91 -2.47
C VAL A 37 10.40 -9.34 -1.88
N ILE A 38 9.57 -8.74 -2.73
CA ILE A 38 8.25 -8.22 -2.35
C ILE A 38 7.39 -9.38 -1.84
N SER A 39 6.91 -9.24 -0.61
CA SER A 39 6.10 -10.24 0.11
C SER A 39 4.67 -9.79 0.35
N ALA A 40 4.39 -8.49 0.27
CA ALA A 40 3.05 -7.92 0.40
C ALA A 40 2.85 -6.76 -0.59
N ILE A 41 1.64 -6.62 -1.13
CA ILE A 41 1.27 -5.52 -2.02
C ILE A 41 -0.21 -5.16 -1.81
N GLN A 42 -0.54 -3.88 -1.77
CA GLN A 42 -1.92 -3.43 -1.67
C GLN A 42 -2.14 -2.00 -2.16
N PHE A 43 -3.16 -1.80 -2.99
CA PHE A 43 -3.73 -0.48 -3.24
C PHE A 43 -4.57 -0.02 -2.05
N ASP A 44 -4.60 1.29 -1.85
CA ASP A 44 -5.58 1.91 -0.96
C ASP A 44 -6.98 1.90 -1.60
N ASN A 45 -8.01 2.28 -0.84
CA ASN A 45 -9.38 2.22 -1.33
C ASN A 45 -9.69 3.25 -2.43
N SER A 46 -8.92 4.34 -2.52
CA SER A 46 -9.08 5.33 -3.61
C SER A 46 -8.39 4.90 -4.90
N GLY A 47 -7.39 4.01 -4.82
CA GLY A 47 -6.51 3.67 -5.93
C GLY A 47 -5.49 4.76 -6.26
N ASP A 48 -5.33 5.77 -5.39
CA ASP A 48 -4.33 6.83 -5.54
C ASP A 48 -2.97 6.43 -4.93
N HIS A 49 -2.96 5.43 -4.04
CA HIS A 49 -1.76 4.96 -3.35
C HIS A 49 -1.60 3.45 -3.45
N LEU A 50 -0.35 3.01 -3.62
CA LEU A 50 0.06 1.61 -3.63
C LEU A 50 1.15 1.43 -2.58
N ALA A 51 1.04 0.40 -1.77
CA ALA A 51 2.08 0.00 -0.83
C ALA A 51 2.62 -1.38 -1.23
N THR A 52 3.94 -1.54 -1.13
CA THR A 52 4.61 -2.84 -1.16
C THR A 52 5.37 -3.04 0.14
N GLY A 53 5.47 -4.29 0.58
CA GLY A 53 6.35 -4.69 1.67
C GLY A 53 7.21 -5.85 1.22
N ASP A 54 8.44 -5.93 1.72
CA ASP A 54 9.39 -6.97 1.35
C ASP A 54 9.77 -7.89 2.53
N ARG A 55 10.59 -8.89 2.23
CA ARG A 55 11.11 -9.83 3.24
C ARG A 55 12.10 -9.19 4.21
N GLY A 56 12.73 -8.09 3.83
CA GLY A 56 13.62 -7.28 4.67
C GLY A 56 12.87 -6.29 5.57
N GLY A 57 11.54 -6.39 5.69
CA GLY A 57 10.76 -5.58 6.62
C GLY A 57 10.55 -4.12 6.20
N ARG A 58 10.91 -3.74 4.98
CA ARG A 58 10.67 -2.39 4.44
C ARG A 58 9.27 -2.30 3.86
N VAL A 59 8.67 -1.12 3.98
CA VAL A 59 7.43 -0.75 3.30
C VAL A 59 7.73 0.41 2.36
N VAL A 60 7.42 0.23 1.08
CA VAL A 60 7.59 1.22 0.01
C VAL A 60 6.23 1.69 -0.46
N LEU A 61 6.05 3.00 -0.58
CA LEU A 61 4.81 3.64 -1.01
C LEU A 61 4.99 4.31 -2.36
N PHE A 62 3.97 4.15 -3.19
CA PHE A 62 3.82 4.79 -4.48
C PHE A 62 2.55 5.63 -4.50
N GLU A 63 2.55 6.68 -5.31
CA GLU A 63 1.37 7.51 -5.55
C GLU A 63 1.10 7.72 -7.03
N ARG A 64 -0.19 7.78 -7.38
CA ARG A 64 -0.66 8.00 -8.74
C ARG A 64 -0.27 9.41 -9.21
N THR A 65 0.23 9.55 -10.43
CA THR A 65 0.74 10.82 -10.98
C THR A 65 -0.32 11.66 -11.67
N ASP A 66 -1.37 11.03 -12.19
CA ASP A 66 -2.46 11.68 -12.95
C ASP A 66 -3.42 12.52 -12.08
N ALA A 67 -3.47 12.30 -10.77
CA ALA A 67 -4.43 12.94 -9.84
C ALA A 67 -4.24 14.46 -9.73
N LYS A 68 -3.08 15.00 -10.11
CA LYS A 68 -2.80 16.44 -10.15
C LYS A 68 -3.07 17.09 -11.50
N ASN A 69 -3.17 16.30 -12.57
CA ASN A 69 -3.33 16.82 -13.94
C ASN A 69 -4.79 17.02 -14.33
N SER A 70 -5.74 16.56 -13.50
CA SER A 70 -7.17 16.74 -13.70
C SER A 70 -7.75 18.02 -13.05
N SER A 71 -6.97 18.76 -12.24
CA SER A 71 -7.46 19.97 -11.53
C SER A 71 -6.94 21.30 -12.08
N GLY A 72 -6.27 21.30 -13.24
CA GLY A 72 -5.65 22.52 -13.78
C GLY A 72 -5.47 22.55 -15.29
N ALA A 73 -6.56 22.51 -16.07
CA ALA A 73 -6.64 23.20 -17.36
C ALA A 73 -8.07 23.16 -17.91
N ARG A 74 -8.64 24.33 -18.15
CA ARG A 74 -9.70 24.53 -19.14
C ARG A 74 -9.28 23.88 -20.46
N LYS A 75 -9.99 22.85 -20.89
CA LYS A 75 -10.22 22.50 -22.30
C LYS A 75 -11.65 21.95 -22.33
N ASP A 76 -12.65 22.80 -22.52
CA ASP A 76 -13.15 23.18 -23.85
C ASP A 76 -13.18 21.98 -24.79
N LEU A 77 -14.36 21.37 -24.88
CA LEU A 77 -15.00 20.84 -26.10
C LEU A 77 -14.05 20.28 -27.18
N GLU A 78 -13.38 19.15 -26.95
CA GLU A 78 -13.01 18.22 -28.03
C GLU A 78 -13.06 16.78 -27.52
N GLU A 79 -14.26 16.23 -27.57
CA GLU A 79 -14.56 14.80 -27.61
C GLU A 79 -13.76 14.17 -28.77
N THR A 80 -12.55 13.69 -28.49
CA THR A 80 -11.73 12.94 -29.43
C THR A 80 -11.15 11.69 -28.77
N ASP A 81 -11.31 10.58 -29.47
CA ASP A 81 -10.94 9.17 -29.22
C ASP A 81 -9.49 8.92 -28.74
N TYR A 82 -9.08 9.47 -27.61
CA TYR A 82 -7.84 9.06 -26.96
C TYR A 82 -8.13 7.90 -26.00
N PRO A 83 -7.46 6.73 -26.14
CA PRO A 83 -7.68 5.61 -25.24
C PRO A 83 -7.41 6.07 -23.81
N LEU A 84 -8.30 5.67 -22.88
CA LEU A 84 -8.17 5.83 -21.43
C LEU A 84 -6.69 5.63 -21.04
N ARG A 85 -6.00 6.73 -20.74
CA ARG A 85 -4.59 6.69 -20.36
C ARG A 85 -4.51 5.91 -19.04
N HIS A 86 -3.80 4.78 -19.03
CA HIS A 86 -3.74 3.92 -17.85
C HIS A 86 -3.04 4.65 -16.70
N PRO A 87 -3.49 4.47 -15.44
CA PRO A 87 -2.86 5.04 -14.26
C PRO A 87 -1.35 4.81 -14.22
N GLU A 88 -0.59 5.89 -14.02
CA GLU A 88 0.84 5.85 -13.79
C GLU A 88 1.14 6.12 -12.30
N PHE A 89 2.13 5.42 -11.76
CA PHE A 89 2.54 5.56 -10.37
C PHE A 89 3.98 6.07 -10.29
N ARG A 90 4.32 6.72 -9.19
CA ARG A 90 5.70 7.06 -8.87
C ARG A 90 6.04 6.73 -7.43
N TYR A 91 7.31 6.49 -7.18
CA TYR A 91 7.83 6.35 -5.82
C TYR A 91 7.50 7.60 -5.00
N LYS A 92 6.99 7.37 -3.77
CA LYS A 92 6.65 8.42 -2.82
C LYS A 92 7.62 8.43 -1.65
N THR A 93 7.76 7.31 -0.96
CA THR A 93 8.58 7.17 0.24
C THR A 93 8.73 5.71 0.62
N GLU A 94 9.69 5.39 1.46
CA GLU A 94 9.88 4.08 2.07
C GLU A 94 10.26 4.24 3.54
N PHE A 95 10.03 3.19 4.32
CA PHE A 95 10.46 3.12 5.71
C PHE A 95 10.69 1.68 6.17
N GLN A 96 11.62 1.52 7.12
CA GLN A 96 11.83 0.25 7.82
C GLN A 96 10.66 0.02 8.77
N SER A 97 9.86 -0.99 8.50
CA SER A 97 8.68 -1.29 9.32
C SER A 97 9.01 -2.30 10.41
N HIS A 98 9.68 -3.40 10.09
CA HIS A 98 10.08 -4.42 11.06
C HIS A 98 11.58 -4.69 10.94
N ASP A 99 12.25 -4.97 12.05
CA ASP A 99 13.66 -5.37 12.10
C ASP A 99 13.72 -6.84 12.55
N PRO A 100 14.84 -7.56 12.33
CA PRO A 100 14.97 -8.92 12.81
C PRO A 100 14.99 -8.90 14.34
N GLU A 101 14.20 -9.75 14.96
CA GLU A 101 14.16 -9.88 16.42
C GLU A 101 14.44 -11.33 16.83
N PHE A 102 14.88 -11.55 18.08
CA PHE A 102 15.09 -12.89 18.62
C PHE A 102 14.37 -13.04 19.96
N ASP A 103 13.49 -14.04 20.06
CA ASP A 103 12.83 -14.41 21.32
C ASP A 103 13.75 -15.37 22.09
N TYR A 104 14.46 -14.86 23.10
CA TYR A 104 15.39 -15.65 23.91
C TYR A 104 14.71 -16.72 24.76
N LEU A 105 13.45 -16.51 25.18
CA LEU A 105 12.74 -17.47 26.01
C LEU A 105 12.28 -18.68 25.20
N LYS A 106 11.92 -18.44 23.93
CA LYS A 106 11.51 -19.50 23.00
C LYS A 106 12.64 -19.96 22.09
N SER A 107 13.80 -19.30 22.11
CA SER A 107 14.91 -19.50 21.17
C SER A 107 14.44 -19.47 19.72
N LEU A 108 13.65 -18.45 19.38
CA LEU A 108 12.99 -18.33 18.08
C LEU A 108 13.38 -17.01 17.41
N GLU A 109 13.90 -17.10 16.18
CA GLU A 109 14.10 -15.94 15.31
C GLU A 109 12.75 -15.42 14.82
N ILE A 110 12.61 -14.10 14.84
CA ILE A 110 11.44 -13.38 14.38
C ILE A 110 11.86 -12.66 13.11
N GLU A 111 11.36 -13.16 11.99
CA GLU A 111 11.59 -12.53 10.70
C GLU A 111 11.00 -11.12 10.65
N GLU A 112 11.74 -10.23 10.03
CA GLU A 112 11.31 -8.86 9.71
C GLU A 112 10.31 -8.80 8.55
N LYS A 113 10.17 -9.89 7.80
CA LYS A 113 9.31 -10.00 6.63
C LYS A 113 7.91 -9.42 6.84
N ILE A 114 7.50 -8.58 5.89
CA ILE A 114 6.14 -8.06 5.84
C ILE A 114 5.19 -9.13 5.31
N ASN A 115 4.30 -9.62 6.16
CA ASN A 115 3.30 -10.62 5.81
C ASN A 115 2.07 -10.02 5.12
N LYS A 116 1.60 -8.87 5.60
CA LYS A 116 0.43 -8.16 5.04
C LYS A 116 0.56 -6.66 5.27
N ILE A 117 -0.03 -5.91 4.34
CA ILE A 117 -0.30 -4.47 4.45
C ILE A 117 -1.81 -4.26 4.36
N ARG A 118 -2.33 -3.35 5.18
CA ARG A 118 -3.73 -2.87 5.14
C ARG A 118 -3.79 -1.36 5.24
N TRP A 119 -4.16 -0.69 4.16
CA TRP A 119 -4.50 0.73 4.21
C TRP A 119 -5.72 0.97 5.10
N CYS A 120 -5.66 2.03 5.90
CA CYS A 120 -6.79 2.55 6.67
C CYS A 120 -7.31 3.83 6.01
N GLN A 121 -8.54 4.21 6.34
CA GLN A 121 -9.16 5.42 5.80
C GLN A 121 -8.31 6.66 6.10
N THR A 122 -7.98 7.43 5.06
CA THR A 122 -7.27 8.71 5.18
C THR A 122 -8.07 9.67 6.07
N ALA A 123 -7.39 10.30 7.03
CA ALA A 123 -8.00 11.31 7.89
C ALA A 123 -7.05 12.50 8.06
N ASN A 124 -7.58 13.71 8.03
CA ASN A 124 -6.82 14.96 8.20
C ASN A 124 -5.60 15.09 7.27
N GLY A 125 -5.71 14.59 6.03
CA GLY A 125 -4.63 14.65 5.03
C GLY A 125 -3.44 13.72 5.29
N ALA A 126 -3.50 12.87 6.32
CA ALA A 126 -2.49 11.85 6.60
C ALA A 126 -2.96 10.48 6.11
N LEU A 127 -2.02 9.71 5.57
CA LEU A 127 -2.29 8.31 5.22
C LEU A 127 -2.01 7.42 6.41
N PHE A 128 -2.77 6.34 6.51
CA PHE A 128 -2.64 5.38 7.59
C PHE A 128 -2.57 3.97 7.00
N LEU A 129 -1.65 3.15 7.49
CA LEU A 129 -1.58 1.75 7.09
C LEU A 129 -1.14 0.86 8.26
N LEU A 130 -1.60 -0.38 8.24
CA LEU A 130 -1.13 -1.46 9.09
C LEU A 130 -0.14 -2.31 8.31
N SER A 131 0.97 -2.69 8.95
CA SER A 131 1.86 -3.76 8.48
C SER A 131 1.94 -4.86 9.54
N THR A 132 2.21 -6.09 9.13
CA THR A 132 2.29 -7.22 10.06
C THR A 132 3.50 -8.09 9.76
N ASN A 133 4.19 -8.58 10.79
CA ASN A 133 5.06 -9.77 10.68
C ASN A 133 4.48 -10.91 11.54
N ASP A 134 5.28 -11.92 11.87
CA ASP A 134 4.82 -13.10 12.62
C ASP A 134 4.44 -12.83 14.08
N LYS A 135 4.88 -11.68 14.63
CA LYS A 135 4.71 -11.36 16.06
C LYS A 135 3.95 -10.09 16.31
N THR A 136 4.03 -9.12 15.40
CA THR A 136 3.57 -7.77 15.66
C THR A 136 2.78 -7.22 14.49
N ILE A 137 1.84 -6.35 14.82
CA ILE A 137 1.14 -5.49 13.88
C ILE A 137 1.55 -4.06 14.23
N LYS A 138 2.06 -3.33 13.25
CA LYS A 138 2.45 -1.92 13.40
C LYS A 138 1.48 -1.06 12.60
N PHE A 139 1.10 0.08 13.18
CA PHE A 139 0.29 1.09 12.52
C PHE A 139 1.12 2.32 12.26
N TRP A 140 1.07 2.75 11.02
CA TRP A 140 1.91 3.80 10.50
C TRP A 140 1.03 4.95 10.07
N LYS A 141 1.39 6.15 10.54
CA LYS A 141 0.87 7.40 10.03
C LYS A 141 1.91 8.00 9.10
N VAL A 142 1.59 8.10 7.82
CA VAL A 142 2.45 8.71 6.82
C VAL A 142 1.98 10.13 6.59
N ARG A 143 2.74 11.09 7.11
CA ARG A 143 2.51 12.52 6.90
C ARG A 143 3.18 12.98 5.61
N ARG A 144 2.55 13.93 4.93
CA ARG A 144 3.18 14.68 3.84
C ARG A 144 4.21 15.64 4.43
N SER A 145 5.46 15.54 4.01
CA SER A 145 6.44 16.62 4.26
C SER A 145 6.15 17.76 3.30
N GLU A 146 5.91 18.97 3.82
CA GLU A 146 5.83 20.18 3.00
C GLU A 146 7.23 20.80 2.87
N SER A 147 7.77 20.74 1.65
CA SER A 147 9.03 21.33 1.15
C SER A 147 10.37 20.66 1.56
N PRO A 148 11.32 20.48 0.62
CA PRO A 148 12.71 20.23 0.95
C PRO A 148 13.36 21.57 1.34
N GLY A 149 13.18 21.96 2.60
CA GLY A 149 13.94 23.04 3.20
C GLY A 149 15.36 22.58 3.47
N VAL A 150 16.32 23.32 2.92
CA VAL A 150 17.76 23.25 3.14
C VAL A 150 18.06 23.09 4.64
N ASP A 151 18.51 21.89 5.03
CA ASP A 151 19.62 21.63 5.95
C ASP A 151 19.65 20.11 6.25
N GLY A 152 20.76 19.47 5.91
CA GLY A 152 20.93 18.03 6.05
C GLY A 152 20.98 17.60 7.51
N ASN A 153 19.90 17.00 8.01
CA ASN A 153 19.97 15.92 9.00
C ASN A 153 18.60 15.23 9.12
N SER A 154 18.57 13.92 8.82
CA SER A 154 17.49 12.96 9.10
C SER A 154 16.06 13.36 8.66
N ASN A 155 15.55 12.67 7.63
CA ASN A 155 14.12 12.51 7.38
C ASN A 155 13.47 11.80 8.59
N ALA A 156 13.24 12.53 9.67
CA ALA A 156 12.45 12.07 10.80
C ALA A 156 10.98 12.19 10.42
N LEU A 157 10.48 11.20 9.68
CA LEU A 157 9.07 10.85 9.77
C LEU A 157 8.80 10.53 11.26
N ASP A 158 7.87 11.25 11.89
CA ASP A 158 7.46 10.97 13.27
C ASP A 158 6.84 9.56 13.34
N TYR A 159 7.63 8.57 13.73
CA TYR A 159 7.18 7.20 13.99
C TYR A 159 6.87 7.02 15.48
N THR A 160 5.78 7.62 15.95
CA THR A 160 5.48 7.65 17.38
C THR A 160 4.06 7.24 17.71
N THR A 161 3.64 6.03 17.30
CA THR A 161 2.80 5.22 18.20
C THR A 161 2.90 3.73 17.86
N LYS A 162 3.65 2.96 18.67
CA LYS A 162 3.48 1.50 18.69
C LYS A 162 2.05 1.24 19.16
N LEU A 163 1.17 0.79 18.27
CA LEU A 163 -0.11 0.21 18.69
C LEU A 163 0.19 -1.08 19.44
N LEU A 164 -0.01 -1.09 20.76
CA LEU A 164 0.19 -2.28 21.58
C LEU A 164 -1.05 -3.19 21.57
N HIS A 165 -2.22 -2.62 21.27
CA HIS A 165 -3.49 -3.33 21.38
C HIS A 165 -4.36 -3.08 20.14
N LEU A 166 -4.62 -4.15 19.40
CA LEU A 166 -5.50 -4.18 18.25
C LEU A 166 -6.45 -5.38 18.40
N ALA A 167 -7.72 -5.19 18.05
CA ALA A 167 -8.73 -6.23 18.06
C ALA A 167 -9.59 -6.15 16.79
N TRP A 168 -9.72 -7.29 16.11
CA TRP A 168 -10.67 -7.45 15.02
C TRP A 168 -12.06 -7.73 15.58
N HIS A 169 -13.08 -7.09 15.02
CA HIS A 169 -14.46 -7.42 15.32
C HIS A 169 -14.81 -8.80 14.70
N PRO A 170 -15.42 -9.73 15.44
CA PRO A 170 -15.56 -11.12 15.01
C PRO A 170 -16.57 -11.34 13.87
N LYS A 171 -17.39 -10.33 13.55
CA LYS A 171 -18.51 -10.44 12.59
C LYS A 171 -18.58 -9.32 11.56
N ALA A 172 -17.68 -8.36 11.64
CA ALA A 172 -17.71 -7.19 10.75
C ALA A 172 -16.28 -6.84 10.36
N SER A 173 -16.14 -6.18 9.22
CA SER A 173 -14.88 -5.62 8.76
C SER A 173 -14.49 -4.40 9.59
N LEU A 174 -14.38 -4.56 10.91
CA LEU A 174 -14.08 -3.49 11.85
C LEU A 174 -12.84 -3.88 12.65
N VAL A 175 -11.90 -2.96 12.76
CA VAL A 175 -10.71 -3.11 13.59
C VAL A 175 -10.67 -1.98 14.61
N ALA A 176 -10.54 -2.33 15.88
CA ALA A 176 -10.32 -1.38 16.96
C ALA A 176 -8.84 -1.40 17.33
N CYS A 177 -8.27 -0.23 17.56
CA CYS A 177 -6.90 -0.13 18.03
C CYS A 177 -6.72 0.98 19.05
N ALA A 178 -5.96 0.68 20.11
CA ALA A 178 -5.64 1.64 21.15
C ALA A 178 -4.20 2.14 20.98
N ALA A 179 -4.05 3.45 20.82
CA ALA A 179 -2.77 4.15 20.71
C ALA A 179 -2.72 5.26 21.78
N GLY A 180 -1.77 5.16 22.71
CA GLY A 180 -1.74 6.05 23.88
C GLY A 180 -3.06 6.00 24.66
N ASN A 181 -3.71 7.16 24.82
CA ASN A 181 -5.00 7.28 25.51
C ASN A 181 -6.20 7.36 24.54
N SER A 182 -6.00 7.04 23.27
CA SER A 182 -7.04 7.13 22.24
C SER A 182 -7.39 5.75 21.70
N LEU A 183 -8.70 5.48 21.61
CA LEU A 183 -9.26 4.32 20.91
C LEU A 183 -9.69 4.77 19.52
N TYR A 184 -9.15 4.12 18.49
CA TYR A 184 -9.52 4.32 17.10
C TYR A 184 -10.26 3.08 16.61
N MET A 185 -11.31 3.27 15.80
CA MET A 185 -12.05 2.18 15.18
C MET A 185 -12.13 2.46 13.68
N TYR A 186 -11.73 1.48 12.87
CA TYR A 186 -11.73 1.58 11.41
C TYR A 186 -12.62 0.48 10.85
N TYR A 187 -13.52 0.86 9.94
CA TYR A 187 -14.31 -0.08 9.15
C TYR A 187 -13.68 -0.21 7.76
N ALA A 188 -13.67 -1.41 7.20
CA ALA A 188 -13.17 -1.74 5.86
C ALA A 188 -14.31 -2.18 4.95
#